data_AF-A0A1R1M2I3-F1
#
_entry.id   AF-A0A1R1M2I3-F1
#
_cell.length_a   1.000
_cell.length_b   1.000
_cell.length_c   1.000
_cell.angle_alpha   90.00
_cell.angle_beta   90.00
_cell.angle_gamma   90.00
#
_symmetry.space_group_name_H-M   'P 1'
#
loop_
_entity.id
_entity.type
_entity.pdbx_description
1 polymer ?
#
loop_
_entity_poly.entity_id
_entity_poly.type
_entity_poly.pdbx_seq_one_letter_code
_entity_poly.pdbx_strand_id
1 'polypeptide(L)' 'MIEGFSCPKGNAIMGIKVWATDIDEPPYMVKSIGAQVGFEVTGEIQIYETEPEEPPRENPHGYDIQFTPFE' A
#
# COMPACT_ATOMS: atom_id res chain seq x y z
N MET A 1 -2.86 11.63 -9.45
CA MET A 1 -2.28 10.30 -9.72
C MET A 1 -0.79 10.44 -9.61
N ILE A 2 -0.15 9.59 -8.81
CA ILE A 2 1.31 9.55 -8.68
C ILE A 2 1.88 9.05 -10.02
N GLU A 3 2.86 9.74 -10.61
CA GLU A 3 3.45 9.36 -11.89
C GLU A 3 4.03 7.93 -11.81
N GLY A 4 3.65 7.06 -12.74
CA GLY A 4 4.15 5.68 -12.84
C GLY A 4 3.23 4.59 -12.31
N PHE A 5 2.17 4.92 -11.56
CA PHE A 5 1.20 3.93 -11.08
C PHE A 5 -0.11 4.01 -11.87
N SER A 6 -0.40 2.97 -12.66
CA SER A 6 -1.67 2.81 -13.37
C SER A 6 -2.40 1.61 -12.80
N CYS A 7 -3.37 1.83 -11.90
CA CYS A 7 -4.25 0.76 -11.45
C CYS A 7 -5.18 0.34 -12.61
N PRO A 8 -5.15 -0.92 -13.06
CA PRO A 8 -6.06 -1.39 -14.11
C PRO A 8 -7.52 -1.33 -13.61
N LYS A 9 -8.46 -1.14 -14.55
CA LYS A 9 -9.90 -1.09 -14.23
C LYS A 9 -10.39 -2.48 -13.81
N GLY A 10 -11.04 -2.57 -12.66
CA GLY A 10 -11.63 -3.80 -12.16
C GLY A 10 -11.24 -4.08 -10.71
N ASN A 11 -11.67 -5.22 -10.19
CA ASN A 11 -11.22 -5.68 -8.88
C ASN A 11 -9.75 -6.10 -8.98
N ALA A 12 -8.96 -5.77 -7.95
CA ALA A 12 -7.58 -6.21 -7.84
C ALA A 12 -7.19 -6.37 -6.37
N ILE A 13 -6.12 -7.12 -6.12
CA ILE A 13 -5.41 -7.13 -4.84
C ILE A 13 -4.27 -6.11 -4.95
N MET A 14 -4.13 -5.27 -3.92
CA MET A 14 -3.02 -4.33 -3.80
C MET A 14 -2.05 -4.83 -2.74
N GLY A 15 -0.77 -4.95 -3.12
CA GLY A 15 0.34 -5.15 -2.20
C GLY A 15 1.11 -3.85 -2.01
N ILE A 16 1.55 -3.57 -0.79
CA ILE A 16 2.37 -2.40 -0.46
C ILE A 16 3.22 -2.73 0.75
N LYS A 17 4.47 -2.25 0.75
CA LYS A 17 5.32 -2.25 1.93
C LYS A 17 5.25 -0.88 2.57
N VAL A 18 5.08 -0.85 3.89
CA VAL A 18 5.05 0.41 4.63
C VAL A 18 6.08 0.38 5.74
N TRP A 19 6.79 1.48 5.88
CA TRP A 19 7.55 1.76 7.09
C TRP A 19 6.65 2.54 8.05
N ALA A 20 6.38 1.98 9.22
CA ALA A 20 5.49 2.54 10.23
C ALA A 20 6.20 2.59 11.58
N THR A 21 5.81 3.55 12.42
CA THR A 21 6.35 3.71 13.77
C THR A 21 5.49 3.02 14.83
N ASP A 22 4.24 2.70 14.48
CA ASP A 22 3.27 2.00 15.30
C ASP A 22 2.56 0.91 14.48
N ILE A 23 2.13 -0.17 15.13
CA ILE A 23 1.45 -1.31 14.49
C ILE A 23 0.03 -0.97 14.01
N ASP A 24 -0.58 0.09 14.54
CA ASP A 24 -1.92 0.57 14.17
C ASP A 24 -1.90 1.55 12.98
N GLU A 25 -0.73 2.04 12.57
CA GLU A 25 -0.57 2.97 11.42
C GLU A 25 -0.77 2.31 10.04
N PRO A 26 -0.24 1.10 9.76
CA PRO A 26 -0.30 0.49 8.43
C PRO A 26 -1.69 0.44 7.78
N PRO A 27 -2.80 0.07 8.46
CA PRO A 27 -4.12 0.05 7.83
C PRO A 27 -4.54 1.43 7.27
N TYR A 28 -4.23 2.51 7.99
CA TYR A 28 -4.56 3.87 7.55
C TYR A 28 -3.66 4.31 6.40
N MET A 29 -2.37 3.95 6.44
CA MET A 29 -1.43 4.22 5.37
C MET A 29 -1.85 3.54 4.07
N VAL A 30 -2.20 2.25 4.12
CA VAL A 30 -2.67 1.46 2.96
C VAL A 30 -3.90 2.13 2.33
N LYS A 31 -4.89 2.54 3.13
CA LYS A 31 -6.11 3.23 2.63
C LYS A 31 -5.79 4.58 2.01
N SER A 32 -4.96 5.39 2.68
CA SER A 32 -4.59 6.73 2.22
C SER A 32 -3.78 6.68 0.92
N ILE A 33 -2.77 5.80 0.86
CA ILE A 33 -1.91 5.63 -0.33
C ILE A 33 -2.73 5.02 -1.47
N GLY A 34 -3.53 3.99 -1.20
CA GLY A 34 -4.46 3.39 -2.16
C GLY A 34 -5.34 4.45 -2.84
N ALA A 35 -5.99 5.31 -2.05
CA ALA A 35 -6.82 6.39 -2.58
C ALA A 35 -6.05 7.36 -3.50
N GLN A 36 -4.78 7.66 -3.19
CA GLN A 36 -3.94 8.55 -4.02
C GLN A 36 -3.56 7.93 -5.37
N VAL A 37 -3.51 6.59 -5.44
CA VAL A 37 -3.22 5.82 -6.66
C VAL A 37 -4.47 5.28 -7.35
N GLY A 38 -5.66 5.67 -6.90
CA GLY A 38 -6.93 5.29 -7.51
C GLY A 38 -7.41 3.88 -7.14
N PHE A 39 -6.91 3.32 -6.04
CA PHE A 39 -7.34 2.04 -5.48
C PHE A 39 -8.24 2.26 -4.26
N GLU A 40 -9.46 1.73 -4.31
CA GLU A 40 -10.38 1.75 -3.18
C GLU A 40 -10.29 0.42 -2.41
N VAL A 41 -9.96 0.49 -1.13
CA VAL A 41 -9.93 -0.70 -0.26
C VAL A 41 -11.36 -1.05 0.16
N THR A 42 -11.91 -2.10 -0.45
CA THR A 42 -13.30 -2.56 -0.21
C THR A 42 -13.39 -3.81 0.66
N GLY A 43 -12.26 -4.44 0.99
CA GLY A 43 -12.19 -5.72 1.70
C GLY A 43 -11.27 -5.71 2.91
N GLU A 44 -10.80 -6.90 3.27
CA GLU A 44 -9.88 -7.11 4.38
C GLU A 44 -8.48 -6.52 4.09
N ILE A 45 -7.84 -6.00 5.14
CA ILE A 45 -6.42 -5.62 5.11
C ILE A 45 -5.68 -6.61 6.00
N GLN A 46 -4.66 -7.27 5.45
CA GLN A 46 -3.77 -8.16 6.19
C GLN A 46 -2.41 -7.50 6.32
N ILE A 47 -1.85 -7.52 7.53
CA ILE A 47 -0.56 -6.89 7.85
C ILE A 47 0.39 -7.98 8.32
N TYR A 48 1.59 -7.95 7.76
CA TYR A 48 2.67 -8.88 8.08
C TYR A 48 3.91 -8.04 8.39
N GLU A 49 4.55 -8.32 9.53
CA GLU A 49 5.87 -7.76 9.83
C GLU A 49 6.93 -8.51 9.00
N THR A 50 7.81 -7.75 8.35
CA THR A 50 8.90 -8.29 7.52
C THR A 50 10.20 -7.58 7.86
N GLU A 51 11.33 -8.19 7.50
CA GLU A 51 12.61 -7.46 7.53
C GLU A 51 12.54 -6.25 6.57
N PRO A 52 13.13 -5.09 6.95
CA PRO A 52 13.10 -3.89 6.14
C PRO A 52 14.00 -4.03 4.90
N GLU A 53 13.46 -3.71 3.73
CA GLU A 53 14.20 -3.69 2.45
C GLU A 53 14.70 -2.29 2.08
N GLU A 54 14.01 -1.24 2.53
CA GLU A 54 14.45 0.15 2.43
C GLU A 54 14.84 0.68 3.83
N PRO A 55 15.84 1.58 3.93
CA PRO A 55 16.21 2.17 5.21
C PRO A 55 15.04 2.98 5.80
N PRO A 56 14.91 3.03 7.14
CA PRO A 56 13.92 3.86 7.80
C PRO A 56 14.10 5.33 7.37
N ARG A 57 12.98 6.01 7.13
CA ARG A 57 12.94 7.46 6.87
C ARG A 57 12.31 8.17 8.07
N GLU A 58 12.50 9.47 8.17
CA GLU A 58 11.94 10.26 9.30
C GLU A 58 10.42 10.20 9.39
N ASN A 59 9.72 10.01 8.25
CA ASN A 59 8.26 9.91 8.20
C ASN A 59 7.82 8.52 7.71
N PRO A 60 6.68 7.99 8.23
CA PRO A 60 6.04 6.82 7.68
C PRO A 60 5.78 6.98 6.19
N HIS A 61 6.13 5.96 5.41
CA HIS A 61 5.97 5.99 3.96
C HIS A 61 5.70 4.60 3.42
N GLY A 62 5.04 4.54 2.26
CA GLY A 62 4.84 3.30 1.52
C GLY A 62 5.74 3.22 0.29
N TYR A 63 6.15 2.00 -0.05
CA TYR A 63 6.99 1.67 -1.20
C TYR A 63 6.59 0.30 -1.76
N ASP A 64 7.17 -0.06 -2.92
CA ASP A 64 6.91 -1.34 -3.62
C ASP A 64 5.41 -1.63 -3.80
N ILE A 65 4.67 -0.65 -4.32
CA ILE A 65 3.23 -0.80 -4.59
C ILE A 65 3.05 -1.70 -5.81
N GLN A 66 2.26 -2.76 -5.64
CA GLN A 66 1.96 -3.75 -6.68
C GLN A 66 0.44 -3.97 -6.78
N PHE A 67 -0.04 -4.20 -8.01
CA PHE A 67 -1.44 -4.52 -8.27
C PHE A 67 -1.55 -5.87 -8.97
N THR A 68 -2.42 -6.73 -8.45
CA THR A 68 -2.74 -8.03 -9.06
C THR A 68 -4.24 -8.05 -9.39
N PRO A 69 -4.62 -7.83 -10.67
CA PRO A 69 -6.01 -7.90 -11.11
C PRO A 69 -6.59 -9.31 -10.95
N PHE A 70 -7.90 -9.41 -10.74
CA PHE A 70 -8.61 -10.67 -10.94
C PHE A 70 -8.96 -10.81 -12.43
N GLU A 71 -8.68 -11.97 -13.03
CA GLU A 71 -9.18 -12.33 -14.38
C GLU A 71 -10.65 -12.72 -14.38
#